data_AF-A0A151RGP4-F1
#
_entry.id   AF-A0A151RGP4-F1
#
_cell.length_a   1.000
_cell.length_b   1.000
_cell.length_c   1.000
_cell.angle_alpha   90.00
_cell.angle_beta   90.00
_cell.angle_gamma   90.00
#
_symmetry.space_group_name_H-M   'P 1'
#
loop_
_entity.id
_entity.type
_entity.pdbx_description
1 polymer ?
#
loop_
_entity_poly.entity_id
_entity_poly.type
_entity_poly.pdbx_seq_one_letter_code
_entity_poly.pdbx_strand_id
1 'polypeptide(L)'
;MYYCFFRDLGVCLPFTHFECNFLNRINAAPCQLHPNSWGFLRAFQVLYTVLGIEVSLPVFLHFYQLKLGVPPYGILSLNGGRDGGLFTFYSQSYKNFKQEFFRVVLVDFDPMEDGAFYFGGLSRFPFYWCPKPSRFHGEGHLQLTAAELAAIDNIKALPRPLDCKLILSLENSAHRERGLEREYSVFWRFVRD
;
A
#
# COMPACT_ATOMS: atom_id res chain seq x y z
N MET A 1 -5.76 -8.64 12.66
CA MET A 1 -4.64 -8.19 11.81
C MET A 1 -3.40 -8.96 12.17
N TYR A 2 -2.59 -9.41 11.22
CA TYR A 2 -1.37 -10.17 11.56
C TYR A 2 -0.35 -9.28 12.26
N TYR A 3 0.33 -9.81 13.28
CA TYR A 3 1.28 -9.07 14.12
C TYR A 3 2.41 -8.42 13.29
N CYS A 4 2.89 -9.14 12.27
CA CYS A 4 3.94 -8.67 11.37
C CYS A 4 3.60 -7.36 10.62
N PHE A 5 2.31 -7.01 10.45
CA PHE A 5 1.95 -5.76 9.79
C PHE A 5 2.44 -4.55 10.58
N PHE A 6 2.27 -4.60 11.91
CA PHE A 6 2.70 -3.52 12.81
C PHE A 6 4.21 -3.60 13.07
N ARG A 7 4.71 -4.80 13.39
CA ARG A 7 6.11 -5.01 13.77
C ARG A 7 7.09 -4.73 12.62
N ASP A 8 6.79 -5.25 11.43
CA ASP A 8 7.76 -5.27 10.32
C ASP A 8 7.49 -4.17 9.29
N LEU A 9 6.22 -3.85 9.05
CA LEU A 9 5.81 -3.03 7.91
C LEU A 9 5.42 -1.60 8.27
N GLY A 10 5.50 -1.25 9.56
CA GLY A 10 5.13 0.09 10.04
C GLY A 10 3.66 0.43 9.77
N VAL A 11 2.77 -0.57 9.74
CA VAL A 11 1.33 -0.32 9.64
C VAL A 11 0.84 0.26 10.97
N CYS A 12 0.14 1.38 10.91
CA CYS A 12 -0.42 2.08 12.07
C CYS A 12 -1.96 2.12 11.98
N LEU A 13 -2.60 2.28 13.13
CA LEU A 13 -4.03 2.56 13.22
C LEU A 13 -4.26 3.97 13.78
N PRO A 14 -5.33 4.67 13.35
CA PRO A 14 -6.24 4.26 12.28
C PRO A 14 -5.54 4.23 10.90
N PHE A 15 -6.08 3.45 9.97
CA PHE A 15 -5.51 3.43 8.61
C PHE A 15 -5.63 4.78 7.95
N THR A 16 -4.67 5.08 7.08
CA THR A 16 -4.71 6.24 6.21
C THR A 16 -5.88 6.16 5.23
N HIS A 17 -6.26 7.31 4.66
CA HIS A 17 -7.29 7.37 3.62
C HIS A 17 -6.93 6.49 2.40
N PHE A 18 -5.65 6.50 2.01
CA PHE A 18 -5.13 5.67 0.94
C PHE A 18 -5.31 4.17 1.19
N GLU A 19 -4.91 3.68 2.37
CA GLU A 19 -5.06 2.25 2.72
C GLU A 19 -6.54 1.85 2.78
N CYS A 20 -7.40 2.69 3.36
CA CYS A 20 -8.84 2.49 3.37
C CYS A 20 -9.41 2.38 1.95
N ASN A 21 -9.08 3.34 1.08
CA ASN A 21 -9.55 3.37 -0.30
C ASN A 21 -9.06 2.15 -1.09
N PHE A 22 -7.82 1.71 -0.88
CA PHE A 22 -7.31 0.50 -1.49
C PHE A 22 -8.11 -0.74 -1.06
N LEU A 23 -8.30 -0.94 0.25
CA LEU A 23 -9.05 -2.08 0.79
C LEU A 23 -10.52 -2.08 0.32
N ASN A 24 -11.12 -0.90 0.24
CA ASN A 24 -12.45 -0.71 -0.32
C ASN A 24 -12.48 -1.08 -1.81
N ARG A 25 -11.52 -0.57 -2.60
CA ARG A 25 -11.40 -0.82 -4.04
C ARG A 25 -11.30 -2.31 -4.37
N ILE A 26 -10.55 -3.07 -3.58
CA ILE A 26 -10.38 -4.51 -3.77
C ILE A 26 -11.45 -5.36 -3.03
N ASN A 27 -12.38 -4.71 -2.32
CA ASN A 27 -13.40 -5.37 -1.50
C ASN A 27 -12.79 -6.46 -0.60
N ALA A 28 -11.83 -6.09 0.24
CA ALA A 28 -11.17 -7.05 1.12
C ALA A 28 -10.84 -6.46 2.49
N ALA A 29 -10.89 -7.31 3.51
CA ALA A 29 -10.39 -6.98 4.83
C ALA A 29 -8.86 -6.96 4.88
N PRO A 30 -8.27 -6.17 5.80
CA PRO A 30 -6.82 -6.10 5.98
C PRO A 30 -6.12 -7.46 6.11
N CYS A 31 -6.74 -8.41 6.81
CA CYS A 31 -6.19 -9.75 7.05
C CYS A 31 -6.26 -10.68 5.83
N GLN A 32 -6.97 -10.32 4.76
CA GLN A 32 -6.97 -11.08 3.51
C GLN A 32 -5.70 -10.84 2.71
N LEU A 33 -5.02 -9.71 2.93
CA LEU A 33 -3.86 -9.30 2.14
C LEU A 33 -2.57 -9.92 2.71
N HIS A 34 -1.70 -10.41 1.83
CA HIS A 34 -0.41 -10.97 2.18
C HIS A 34 0.52 -9.90 2.78
N PRO A 35 1.39 -10.23 3.76
CA PRO A 35 2.31 -9.25 4.36
C PRO A 35 3.16 -8.47 3.35
N ASN A 36 3.78 -9.13 2.36
CA ASN A 36 4.53 -8.40 1.33
C ASN A 36 3.68 -7.38 0.56
N SER A 37 2.38 -7.63 0.39
CA SER A 37 1.48 -6.72 -0.29
C SER A 37 1.15 -5.52 0.59
N TRP A 38 0.97 -5.70 1.89
CA TRP A 38 0.98 -4.59 2.86
C TRP A 38 2.29 -3.79 2.82
N GLY A 39 3.43 -4.47 2.68
CA GLY A 39 4.73 -3.83 2.53
C GLY A 39 4.80 -2.93 1.31
N PHE A 40 4.21 -3.34 0.18
CA PHE A 40 4.13 -2.49 -1.02
C PHE A 40 3.26 -1.25 -0.81
N LEU A 41 2.10 -1.38 -0.15
CA LEU A 41 1.26 -0.23 0.17
C LEU A 41 2.02 0.77 1.04
N ARG A 42 2.61 0.29 2.14
CA ARG A 42 3.34 1.14 3.09
C ARG A 42 4.57 1.78 2.45
N ALA A 43 5.37 1.01 1.71
CA ALA A 43 6.53 1.54 1.00
C ALA A 43 6.14 2.61 -0.03
N PHE A 44 5.01 2.45 -0.72
CA PHE A 44 4.50 3.46 -1.64
C PHE A 44 4.16 4.77 -0.92
N GLN A 45 3.46 4.70 0.22
CA GLN A 45 3.14 5.88 1.02
C GLN A 45 4.39 6.58 1.57
N VAL A 46 5.36 5.80 2.06
CA VAL A 46 6.61 6.37 2.57
C VAL A 46 7.40 7.02 1.43
N LEU A 47 7.51 6.38 0.27
CA LEU A 47 8.15 6.97 -0.91
C LEU A 47 7.52 8.32 -1.28
N TYR A 48 6.19 8.38 -1.39
CA TYR A 48 5.48 9.61 -1.72
C TYR A 48 5.65 10.70 -0.65
N THR A 49 5.66 10.30 0.62
CA THR A 49 5.96 11.21 1.75
C THR A 49 7.37 11.78 1.65
N VAL A 50 8.36 10.96 1.26
CA VAL A 50 9.75 11.42 1.05
C VAL A 50 9.86 12.36 -0.15
N LEU A 51 9.08 12.11 -1.21
CA LEU A 51 9.03 12.95 -2.40
C LEU A 51 8.21 14.24 -2.20
N GLY A 52 7.52 14.40 -1.06
CA GLY A 52 6.70 15.58 -0.77
C GLY A 52 5.44 15.68 -1.62
N ILE A 53 4.93 14.56 -2.14
CA ILE A 53 3.76 14.50 -3.03
C ILE A 53 2.63 13.69 -2.41
N GLU A 54 1.39 14.02 -2.77
CA GLU A 54 0.21 13.29 -2.29
C GLU A 54 0.13 11.90 -2.93
N VAL A 55 -0.17 10.89 -2.11
CA VAL A 55 -0.28 9.50 -2.56
C VAL A 55 -1.54 9.29 -3.43
N SER A 56 -1.36 8.76 -4.64
CA SER A 56 -2.47 8.46 -5.55
C SER A 56 -2.73 6.96 -5.66
N LEU A 57 -3.98 6.56 -5.39
CA LEU A 57 -4.44 5.18 -5.57
C LEU A 57 -4.38 4.74 -7.04
N PRO A 58 -4.91 5.51 -8.02
CA PRO A 58 -4.72 5.22 -9.44
C PRO A 58 -3.26 4.96 -9.85
N VAL A 59 -2.33 5.78 -9.39
CA VAL A 59 -0.90 5.59 -9.68
C VAL A 59 -0.37 4.31 -9.05
N PHE A 60 -0.74 3.99 -7.81
CA PHE A 60 -0.38 2.70 -7.20
C PHE A 60 -0.90 1.50 -8.00
N LEU A 61 -2.18 1.54 -8.39
CA LEU A 61 -2.84 0.45 -9.12
C LEU A 61 -2.25 0.23 -10.51
N HIS A 62 -1.63 1.25 -11.13
CA HIS A 62 -0.91 1.13 -12.40
C HIS A 62 0.26 0.12 -12.31
N PHE A 63 1.01 0.15 -11.20
CA PHE A 63 2.22 -0.68 -11.04
C PHE A 63 1.97 -2.10 -10.53
N TYR A 64 0.76 -2.40 -10.08
CA TYR A 64 0.44 -3.66 -9.45
C TYR A 64 -0.78 -4.35 -10.08
N GLN A 65 -0.96 -5.61 -9.72
CA GLN A 65 -2.16 -6.36 -10.00
C GLN A 65 -2.49 -7.26 -8.82
N LEU A 66 -3.77 -7.52 -8.61
CA LEU A 66 -4.24 -8.38 -7.53
C LEU A 66 -4.34 -9.83 -8.00
N LYS A 67 -3.61 -10.73 -7.35
CA LYS A 67 -3.81 -12.17 -7.46
C LYS A 67 -4.69 -12.65 -6.32
N LEU A 68 -5.73 -13.39 -6.68
CA LEU A 68 -6.58 -14.08 -5.72
C LEU A 68 -5.96 -15.44 -5.39
N GLY A 69 -5.81 -15.75 -4.10
CA GLY A 69 -5.54 -17.10 -3.65
C GLY A 69 -6.70 -18.07 -3.92
N VAL A 70 -6.50 -19.34 -3.60
CA VAL A 70 -7.50 -20.39 -3.83
C VAL A 70 -8.76 -20.14 -2.98
N PRO A 71 -9.97 -20.06 -3.58
CA PRO A 71 -11.23 -19.91 -2.85
C PRO A 71 -11.51 -21.05 -1.86
N PRO A 72 -12.35 -20.85 -0.83
CA PRO A 72 -13.07 -19.62 -0.49
C PRO A 72 -12.28 -18.63 0.38
N TYR A 73 -11.16 -19.06 0.97
CA TYR A 73 -10.34 -18.27 1.92
C TYR A 73 -8.92 -18.03 1.41
N GLY A 74 -8.80 -17.68 0.13
CA GLY A 74 -7.53 -17.40 -0.52
C GLY A 74 -6.92 -16.07 -0.05
N ILE A 75 -5.66 -16.11 0.38
CA ILE A 75 -4.90 -14.89 0.64
C ILE A 75 -4.71 -14.11 -0.67
N LEU A 76 -4.90 -12.81 -0.60
CA LEU A 76 -4.71 -11.87 -1.68
C LEU A 76 -3.26 -11.43 -1.73
N SER A 77 -2.65 -11.45 -2.91
CA SER A 77 -1.30 -10.94 -3.09
C SER A 77 -1.22 -9.98 -4.27
N LEU A 78 -0.53 -8.87 -4.05
CA LEU A 78 -0.09 -7.96 -5.09
C LEU A 78 1.16 -8.51 -5.77
N ASN A 79 1.12 -8.47 -7.09
CA ASN A 79 2.26 -8.74 -7.95
C ASN A 79 2.53 -7.52 -8.83
N GLY A 80 3.74 -7.40 -9.36
CA GLY A 80 4.03 -6.39 -10.38
C GLY A 80 3.05 -6.48 -11.55
N GLY A 81 2.66 -5.31 -12.05
CA GLY A 81 1.86 -5.15 -13.25
C GLY A 81 2.65 -5.47 -14.51
N ARG A 82 2.17 -4.95 -15.66
CA ARG A 82 2.76 -5.23 -16.98
C ARG A 82 4.22 -4.76 -17.09
N ASP A 83 4.52 -3.62 -16.49
CA ASP A 83 5.85 -2.98 -16.50
C ASP A 83 6.69 -3.31 -15.26
N GLY A 84 6.34 -4.38 -14.54
CA GLY A 84 6.94 -4.75 -13.26
C GLY A 84 6.36 -3.97 -12.06
N GLY A 85 6.71 -4.43 -10.85
CA GLY A 85 6.35 -3.75 -9.60
C GLY A 85 7.36 -2.66 -9.22
N LEU A 86 7.02 -1.85 -8.22
CA LEU A 86 7.90 -0.78 -7.75
C LEU A 86 8.97 -1.25 -6.77
N PHE A 87 8.61 -2.19 -5.89
CA PHE A 87 9.43 -2.57 -4.74
C PHE A 87 9.84 -4.04 -4.78
N THR A 88 11.01 -4.35 -4.20
CA THR A 88 11.38 -5.71 -3.83
C THR A 88 10.45 -6.23 -2.74
N PHE A 89 10.34 -7.56 -2.58
CA PHE A 89 9.62 -8.09 -1.42
C PHE A 89 10.31 -7.69 -0.12
N TYR A 90 9.54 -7.32 0.91
CA TYR A 90 10.09 -7.12 2.25
C TYR A 90 10.75 -8.40 2.77
N SER A 91 10.10 -9.55 2.58
CA SER A 91 10.69 -10.86 2.85
C SER A 91 10.43 -11.79 1.69
N GLN A 92 11.45 -12.55 1.27
CA GLN A 92 11.29 -13.62 0.28
C GLN A 92 10.27 -14.67 0.73
N SER A 93 10.13 -14.87 2.04
CA SER A 93 9.15 -15.78 2.62
C SER A 93 8.69 -15.27 3.97
N TYR A 94 7.40 -14.91 4.05
CA TYR A 94 6.73 -14.73 5.33
C TYR A 94 6.21 -16.09 5.80
N LYS A 95 7.01 -16.79 6.59
CA LYS A 95 6.60 -18.04 7.24
C LYS A 95 5.80 -17.72 8.49
N ASN A 96 4.80 -18.54 8.79
CA ASN A 96 4.06 -18.51 10.06
C ASN A 96 3.37 -17.19 10.44
N PHE A 97 3.28 -16.21 9.54
CA PHE A 97 2.67 -14.89 9.84
C PHE A 97 1.21 -14.97 10.29
N LYS A 98 0.52 -16.09 10.00
CA LYS A 98 -0.86 -16.35 10.41
C LYS A 98 -1.01 -16.76 11.87
N GLN A 99 0.09 -17.04 12.58
CA GLN A 99 0.06 -17.54 13.96
C GLN A 99 -0.07 -16.42 15.00
N GLU A 100 0.33 -15.20 14.65
CA GLU A 100 0.31 -14.05 15.56
C GLU A 100 -0.62 -12.96 15.00
N PHE A 101 -1.59 -12.52 15.80
CA PHE A 101 -2.54 -11.51 15.37
C PHE A 101 -2.97 -10.60 16.51
N PHE A 102 -3.29 -9.36 16.14
CA PHE A 102 -4.02 -8.43 16.98
C PHE A 102 -5.50 -8.43 16.59
N ARG A 103 -6.37 -8.39 17.62
CA ARG A 103 -7.78 -8.06 17.46
C ARG A 103 -7.96 -6.59 17.78
N VAL A 104 -8.52 -5.85 16.83
CA VAL A 104 -8.90 -4.45 17.01
C VAL A 104 -10.40 -4.44 17.29
N VAL A 105 -10.80 -3.74 18.34
CA VAL A 105 -12.20 -3.59 18.75
C VAL A 105 -12.46 -2.10 18.95
N LEU A 106 -13.54 -1.60 18.36
CA LEU A 106 -14.01 -0.25 18.63
C LEU A 106 -14.85 -0.29 19.90
N VAL A 107 -14.55 0.61 20.83
CA VAL A 107 -15.23 0.73 22.12
C VAL A 107 -15.92 2.09 22.16
N ASP A 108 -17.18 2.14 22.59
CA ASP A 108 -17.97 3.36 22.73
C ASP A 108 -17.97 4.25 21.47
N PHE A 109 -18.19 3.66 20.30
CA PHE A 109 -18.15 4.36 19.01
C PHE A 109 -19.55 4.61 18.44
N ASP A 110 -19.74 5.78 17.82
CA ASP A 110 -20.86 6.06 16.93
C ASP A 110 -20.35 6.03 15.47
N PRO A 111 -20.86 5.13 14.60
CA PRO A 111 -20.54 5.13 13.17
C PRO A 111 -20.72 6.48 12.46
N MET A 112 -21.60 7.35 12.96
CA MET A 112 -21.86 8.67 12.39
C MET A 112 -20.80 9.71 12.78
N GLU A 113 -20.14 9.52 13.93
CA GLU A 113 -19.14 10.43 14.47
C GLU A 113 -17.69 9.92 14.29
N ASP A 114 -17.51 8.61 14.09
CA ASP A 114 -16.19 8.00 13.91
C ASP A 114 -15.62 8.27 12.52
N GLY A 115 -14.78 9.30 12.42
CA GLY A 115 -14.05 9.63 11.20
C GLY A 115 -12.94 8.63 10.84
N ALA A 116 -12.53 7.75 11.74
CA ALA A 116 -11.37 6.87 11.57
C ALA A 116 -11.69 5.59 10.80
N PHE A 117 -12.79 4.91 11.12
CA PHE A 117 -13.22 3.67 10.47
C PHE A 117 -14.51 3.82 9.66
N TYR A 118 -15.24 4.92 9.84
CA TYR A 118 -16.48 5.22 9.13
C TYR A 118 -16.40 6.54 8.34
N PHE A 119 -17.29 6.68 7.36
CA PHE A 119 -17.58 7.90 6.63
C PHE A 119 -19.08 7.95 6.31
N GLY A 120 -19.80 8.89 6.92
CA GLY A 120 -21.25 8.98 6.77
C GLY A 120 -22.00 7.72 7.22
N GLY A 121 -21.57 7.09 8.32
CA GLY A 121 -22.17 5.86 8.83
C GLY A 121 -21.76 4.57 8.10
N LEU A 122 -21.03 4.67 6.98
CA LEU A 122 -20.54 3.52 6.23
C LEU A 122 -19.09 3.20 6.59
N SER A 123 -18.77 1.92 6.75
CA SER A 123 -17.38 1.48 6.97
C SER A 123 -16.50 1.91 5.80
N ARG A 124 -15.35 2.52 6.07
CA ARG A 124 -14.40 2.95 5.04
C ARG A 124 -13.83 1.78 4.24
N PHE A 125 -13.77 0.59 4.81
CA PHE A 125 -13.30 -0.64 4.19
C PHE A 125 -13.94 -1.87 4.90
N PRO A 126 -13.91 -3.06 4.28
CA PRO A 126 -14.45 -4.25 4.92
C PRO A 126 -13.67 -4.67 6.17
N PHE A 127 -14.35 -4.90 7.29
CA PHE A 127 -13.70 -5.35 8.54
C PHE A 127 -13.49 -6.87 8.62
N TYR A 128 -14.26 -7.63 7.84
CA TYR A 128 -14.27 -9.10 7.86
C TYR A 128 -13.98 -9.69 6.49
N TRP A 129 -13.66 -10.98 6.49
CA TRP A 129 -13.29 -11.71 5.28
C TRP A 129 -14.37 -11.62 4.19
N CYS A 130 -14.04 -11.00 3.07
CA CYS A 130 -14.91 -10.87 1.91
C CYS A 130 -14.77 -12.07 0.97
N PRO A 131 -15.87 -12.72 0.58
CA PRO A 131 -15.83 -13.91 -0.28
C PRO A 131 -15.59 -13.59 -1.76
N LYS A 132 -15.78 -12.33 -2.17
CA LYS A 132 -15.64 -11.88 -3.57
C LYS A 132 -14.77 -10.62 -3.68
N PRO A 133 -13.45 -10.73 -3.55
CA PRO A 133 -12.55 -9.62 -3.75
C PRO A 133 -12.55 -9.16 -5.22
N SER A 134 -12.43 -7.85 -5.42
CA SER A 134 -12.39 -7.20 -6.73
C SER A 134 -10.99 -7.26 -7.32
N ARG A 135 -10.83 -8.00 -8.43
CA ARG A 135 -9.56 -8.06 -9.16
C ARG A 135 -9.27 -6.75 -9.88
N PHE A 136 -7.99 -6.46 -10.04
CA PHE A 136 -7.49 -5.46 -10.97
C PHE A 136 -6.18 -5.93 -11.60
N HIS A 137 -5.91 -5.48 -12.82
CA HIS A 137 -4.74 -5.84 -13.60
C HIS A 137 -4.09 -4.57 -14.14
N GLY A 138 -3.10 -3.99 -13.42
CA GLY A 138 -2.30 -2.84 -13.86
C GLY A 138 -3.11 -1.86 -14.71
N GLU A 139 -4.03 -1.15 -14.07
CA GLU A 139 -5.31 -0.73 -14.67
C GLU A 139 -5.17 0.13 -15.93
N GLY A 140 -5.19 -0.50 -17.10
CA GLY A 140 -5.27 0.17 -18.42
C GLY A 140 -6.64 0.78 -18.75
N HIS A 141 -7.54 0.90 -17.77
CA HIS A 141 -8.91 1.40 -17.93
C HIS A 141 -9.28 2.53 -16.96
N LEU A 142 -8.36 2.94 -16.08
CA LEU A 142 -8.57 4.15 -15.29
C LEU A 142 -8.54 5.36 -16.21
N GLN A 143 -9.52 6.25 -16.06
CA GLN A 143 -9.43 7.60 -16.61
C GLN A 143 -8.40 8.36 -15.76
N LEU A 144 -7.12 8.15 -16.08
CA LEU A 144 -6.01 8.83 -15.41
C LEU A 144 -6.03 10.31 -15.81
N THR A 145 -5.90 11.17 -14.82
CA THR A 145 -5.67 12.60 -15.06
C THR A 145 -4.28 12.82 -15.65
N ALA A 146 -4.06 13.98 -16.28
CA ALA A 146 -2.74 14.35 -16.79
C ALA A 146 -1.67 14.36 -15.68
N ALA A 147 -2.05 14.77 -14.46
CA ALA A 147 -1.16 14.75 -13.30
C ALA A 147 -0.77 13.33 -12.88
N GLU A 148 -1.71 12.37 -12.91
CA GLU A 148 -1.42 10.98 -12.58
C GLU A 148 -0.56 10.30 -13.64
N LEU A 149 -0.74 10.62 -14.92
CA LEU A 149 0.14 10.16 -15.99
C LEU A 149 1.57 10.67 -15.81
N ALA A 150 1.73 11.96 -15.54
CA ALA A 150 3.04 12.54 -15.24
C ALA A 150 3.68 11.90 -13.99
N ALA A 151 2.90 11.64 -12.94
CA ALA A 151 3.37 10.94 -11.75
C ALA A 151 3.81 9.50 -12.07
N ILE A 152 3.08 8.77 -12.91
CA ILE A 152 3.47 7.43 -13.37
C ILE A 152 4.81 7.49 -14.10
N ASP A 153 4.99 8.44 -15.03
CA ASP A 153 6.22 8.57 -15.79
C ASP A 153 7.42 8.92 -14.90
N ASN A 154 7.22 9.85 -13.95
CA ASN A 154 8.23 10.19 -12.95
C ASN A 154 8.63 8.97 -12.10
N ILE A 155 7.65 8.21 -11.59
CA ILE A 155 7.93 7.01 -10.79
C ILE A 155 8.55 5.90 -11.65
N LYS A 156 8.19 5.78 -12.94
CA LYS A 156 8.80 4.81 -13.87
C LYS A 156 10.28 5.06 -14.10
N ALA A 157 10.70 6.32 -14.06
CA ALA A 157 12.09 6.74 -14.22
C ALA A 157 12.97 6.46 -13.00
N LEU A 158 12.38 6.09 -11.85
CA LEU A 158 13.15 5.59 -10.71
C LEU A 158 13.83 4.25 -11.05
N PRO A 159 15.00 3.96 -10.46
CA PRO A 159 15.61 2.64 -10.57
C PRO A 159 14.71 1.61 -9.89
N ARG A 160 14.16 0.68 -10.68
CA ARG A 160 13.19 -0.32 -10.21
C ARG A 160 13.78 -1.74 -10.31
N PRO A 161 13.50 -2.62 -9.33
CA PRO A 161 12.71 -2.36 -8.12
C PRO A 161 13.50 -1.61 -7.04
N LEU A 162 12.82 -0.74 -6.28
CA LEU A 162 13.34 -0.09 -5.08
C LEU A 162 13.34 -1.08 -3.90
N ASP A 163 14.31 -0.96 -2.98
CA ASP A 163 14.35 -1.87 -1.83
C ASP A 163 13.24 -1.52 -0.81
N CYS A 164 12.30 -2.45 -0.57
CA CYS A 164 11.16 -2.20 0.30
C CYS A 164 11.57 -1.90 1.75
N LYS A 165 12.59 -2.57 2.29
CA LYS A 165 13.04 -2.33 3.67
C LYS A 165 13.69 -0.98 3.80
N LEU A 166 14.53 -0.61 2.84
CA LEU A 166 15.16 0.70 2.77
C LEU A 166 14.08 1.78 2.76
N ILE A 167 13.09 1.69 1.88
CA ILE A 167 12.02 2.69 1.76
C ILE A 167 11.25 2.80 3.07
N LEU A 168 10.81 1.68 3.67
CA LEU A 168 10.11 1.71 4.97
C LEU A 168 10.95 2.35 6.09
N SER A 169 12.27 2.11 6.09
CA SER A 169 13.16 2.71 7.10
C SER A 169 13.25 4.24 7.02
N LEU A 170 12.88 4.84 5.89
CA LEU A 170 12.90 6.30 5.71
C LEU A 170 11.77 7.02 6.45
N GLU A 171 10.69 6.31 6.86
CA GLU A 171 9.53 6.91 7.54
C GLU A 171 9.94 7.72 8.79
N ASN A 172 10.86 7.16 9.59
CA ASN A 172 11.34 7.77 10.83
C ASN A 172 12.70 8.45 10.69
N SER A 173 13.23 8.59 9.46
CA SER A 173 14.53 9.19 9.22
C SER A 173 14.45 10.72 9.27
N ALA A 174 15.31 11.33 10.09
CA ALA A 174 15.51 12.78 10.13
C ALA A 174 16.06 13.34 8.80
N HIS A 175 16.62 12.47 7.94
CA HIS A 175 17.24 12.85 6.67
C HIS A 175 16.69 12.00 5.51
N ARG A 176 15.36 11.80 5.51
CA ARG A 176 14.66 10.90 4.59
C ARG A 176 14.95 11.18 3.11
N GLU A 177 14.99 12.45 2.70
CA GLU A 177 15.31 12.86 1.31
C GLU A 177 16.75 12.48 0.95
N ARG A 178 17.71 12.87 1.80
CA ARG A 178 19.14 12.53 1.62
C ARG A 178 19.40 11.03 1.62
N GLY A 179 18.60 10.26 2.35
CA GLY A 179 18.67 8.79 2.36
C GLY A 179 18.32 8.20 1.00
N LEU A 180 17.23 8.67 0.40
CA LEU A 180 16.83 8.27 -0.95
C LEU A 180 17.78 8.83 -2.02
N GLU A 181 18.30 10.06 -1.85
CA GLU A 181 19.31 10.67 -2.74
C GLU A 181 20.61 9.88 -2.79
N ARG A 182 21.11 9.44 -1.65
CA ARG A 182 22.37 8.69 -1.58
C ARG A 182 22.30 7.38 -2.36
N GLU A 183 21.16 6.70 -2.26
CA GLU A 183 20.95 5.40 -2.91
C GLU A 183 20.52 5.55 -4.37
N TYR A 184 19.83 6.64 -4.72
CA TYR A 184 19.21 6.85 -6.04
C TYR A 184 19.52 8.24 -6.62
N SER A 185 20.80 8.62 -6.61
CA SER A 185 21.32 9.98 -6.88
C SER A 185 21.00 10.58 -8.25
N VAL A 186 20.62 9.77 -9.23
CA VAL A 186 20.36 10.22 -10.60
C VAL A 186 19.03 10.99 -10.73
N PHE A 187 18.09 10.79 -9.81
CA PHE A 187 16.70 11.23 -9.99
C PHE A 187 16.34 12.57 -9.34
N TRP A 188 17.04 12.99 -8.28
CA TRP A 188 16.66 14.16 -7.49
C TRP A 188 16.74 15.52 -8.21
N ARG A 189 17.29 15.53 -9.43
CA ARG A 189 17.27 16.70 -10.33
C ARG A 189 15.93 16.91 -11.05
N PHE A 190 15.03 15.92 -11.09
CA PHE A 190 13.81 15.98 -11.91
C PHE A 190 12.51 16.21 -11.12
N VAL A 191 12.53 16.14 -9.79
CA VAL A 191 11.32 16.23 -8.94
C VAL A 191 11.05 17.66 -8.43
N ARG A 192 12.01 18.58 -8.60
CA ARG A 192 11.91 19.96 -8.07
C ARG A 192 11.93 21.08 -9.12
N ASP A 193 11.94 20.73 -10.41
CA ASP A 193 11.78 21.67 -11.53
C ASP A 193 10.35 21.59 -12.08
#